data_AF-A0A150C7U9-F1
#
_entry.id   AF-A0A150C7U9-F1
#
_cell.length_a   1.000
_cell.length_b   1.000
_cell.length_c   1.000
_cell.angle_alpha   90.00
_cell.angle_beta   90.00
_cell.angle_gamma   90.00
#
_symmetry.space_group_name_H-M   'P 1'
#
loop_
_entity.id
_entity.type
_entity.pdbx_description
1 polymer ?
#
loop_
_entity_poly.entity_id
_entity_poly.type
_entity_poly.pdbx_seq_one_letter_code
_entity_poly.pdbx_strand_id
1 'polypeptide(L)'
;MKYIAALTILLGSFFCFHTFMYADTPIQVVQKEVKYIENDNTVLYSKLWVRSMQNAVLFHHSDNVRNQDTLRNVTSSSLVKAKQLPFKKASMYIPRLSQYVSKAGKENIQVHYIAVHYNVKKENAYQLNGMNYFLQVFVKERGEWKIAESVVAPTEQIVQNGDGFGMKEEMVYGDRRENVK
;
A
#
# COMPACT_ATOMS: atom_id res chain seq x y z
N MET A 1 -39.44 -64.11 13.80
CA MET A 1 -39.83 -62.73 13.40
C MET A 1 -38.74 -61.78 13.85
N LYS A 2 -38.19 -61.00 12.90
CA LYS A 2 -37.60 -59.63 12.93
C LYS A 2 -37.01 -59.16 14.28
N TYR A 3 -35.79 -58.63 14.40
CA TYR A 3 -35.22 -57.50 13.67
C TYR A 3 -33.67 -57.51 13.73
N ILE A 4 -33.01 -57.22 12.60
CA ILE A 4 -31.60 -56.78 12.56
C ILE A 4 -31.63 -55.26 12.57
N ALA A 5 -31.15 -54.64 13.64
CA ALA A 5 -30.94 -53.20 13.70
C ALA A 5 -29.58 -52.88 13.05
N ALA A 6 -29.60 -52.33 11.84
CA ALA A 6 -28.40 -51.78 11.19
C ALA A 6 -28.14 -50.38 11.76
N LEU A 7 -27.03 -50.23 12.48
CA LEU A 7 -26.54 -48.95 12.98
C LEU A 7 -25.75 -48.25 11.86
N THR A 8 -26.38 -47.33 11.14
CA THR A 8 -25.69 -46.44 10.18
C THR A 8 -24.93 -45.36 10.95
N ILE A 9 -23.61 -45.52 11.05
CA ILE A 9 -22.70 -44.47 11.51
C ILE A 9 -22.52 -43.48 10.35
N LEU A 10 -23.22 -42.34 10.42
CA LEU A 10 -22.95 -41.17 9.59
C LEU A 10 -21.61 -40.58 10.03
N LEU A 11 -20.53 -40.97 9.35
CA LEU A 11 -19.24 -40.26 9.41
C LEU A 11 -19.43 -38.88 8.76
N GLY A 12 -19.81 -37.90 9.58
CA GLY A 12 -19.72 -36.49 9.25
C GLY A 12 -18.27 -36.12 8.99
N SER A 13 -17.88 -36.11 7.73
CA SER A 13 -16.62 -35.54 7.29
C SER A 13 -16.69 -34.04 7.57
N PHE A 14 -16.11 -33.64 8.69
CA PHE A 14 -15.71 -32.26 8.94
C PHE A 14 -14.72 -31.89 7.82
N PHE A 15 -15.24 -31.36 6.71
CA PHE A 15 -14.42 -30.58 5.80
C PHE A 15 -13.99 -29.33 6.57
N CYS A 16 -12.84 -29.42 7.24
CA CYS A 16 -12.05 -28.26 7.58
C CYS A 16 -11.70 -27.58 6.27
N PHE A 17 -12.58 -26.70 5.80
CA PHE A 17 -12.21 -25.66 4.85
C PHE A 17 -11.22 -24.77 5.58
N HIS A 18 -9.94 -25.17 5.56
CA HIS A 18 -8.89 -24.19 5.66
C HIS A 18 -9.12 -23.24 4.50
N THR A 19 -9.75 -22.10 4.78
CA THR A 19 -9.65 -20.95 3.89
C THR A 19 -8.15 -20.72 3.77
N PHE A 20 -7.56 -21.19 2.67
CA PHE A 20 -6.26 -20.73 2.25
C PHE A 20 -6.41 -19.22 2.14
N MET A 21 -6.00 -18.50 3.19
CA MET A 21 -5.94 -17.05 3.15
C MET A 21 -4.85 -16.75 2.13
N TYR A 22 -5.28 -16.47 0.90
CA TYR A 22 -4.37 -16.04 -0.14
C TYR A 22 -3.71 -14.75 0.35
N ALA A 23 -2.39 -14.71 0.35
CA ALA A 23 -1.65 -13.51 0.72
C ALA A 23 -2.09 -12.35 -0.17
N ASP A 24 -2.40 -11.21 0.44
CA ASP A 24 -2.85 -10.02 -0.30
C ASP A 24 -1.85 -9.67 -1.39
N THR A 25 -2.31 -9.44 -2.62
CA THR A 25 -1.50 -8.81 -3.65
C THR A 25 -1.10 -7.38 -3.22
N PRO A 26 -0.03 -6.79 -3.78
CA PRO A 26 0.33 -5.40 -3.48
C PRO A 26 -0.82 -4.41 -3.69
N ILE A 27 -1.67 -4.61 -4.71
CA ILE A 27 -2.85 -3.76 -4.92
C ILE A 27 -3.86 -3.89 -3.77
N GLN A 28 -4.07 -5.09 -3.24
CA GLN A 28 -4.92 -5.29 -2.05
C GLN A 28 -4.30 -4.65 -0.80
N VAL A 29 -2.97 -4.61 -0.69
CA VAL A 29 -2.27 -3.86 0.37
C VAL A 29 -2.57 -2.36 0.25
N VAL A 30 -2.49 -1.77 -0.95
CA VAL A 30 -2.83 -0.35 -1.19
C VAL A 30 -4.31 -0.07 -0.88
N GLN A 31 -5.22 -0.97 -1.25
CA GLN A 31 -6.64 -0.83 -0.93
C GLN A 31 -6.89 -0.81 0.60
N LYS A 32 -6.17 -1.65 1.34
CA LYS A 32 -6.20 -1.61 2.82
C LYS A 32 -5.56 -0.33 3.34
N GLU A 33 -4.47 0.11 2.73
CA GLU A 33 -3.75 1.33 3.10
C GLU A 33 -4.67 2.55 3.06
N VAL A 34 -5.30 2.83 1.92
CA VAL A 34 -6.23 3.97 1.80
C VAL A 34 -7.38 3.85 2.79
N LYS A 35 -7.92 2.64 3.01
CA LYS A 35 -8.97 2.45 4.02
C LYS A 35 -8.48 2.77 5.43
N TYR A 36 -7.28 2.36 5.80
CA TYR A 36 -6.74 2.62 7.13
C TYR A 36 -6.35 4.08 7.33
N ILE A 37 -5.92 4.77 6.28
CA ILE A 37 -5.68 6.22 6.30
C ILE A 37 -6.99 6.97 6.57
N GLU A 38 -8.04 6.72 5.79
CA GLU A 38 -9.34 7.38 5.96
C GLU A 38 -9.96 7.16 7.34
N ASN A 39 -9.76 5.99 7.94
CA ASN A 39 -10.31 5.64 9.25
C ASN A 39 -9.37 5.93 10.43
N ASP A 40 -8.27 6.67 10.22
CA ASP A 40 -7.24 6.99 11.23
C ASP A 40 -6.75 5.75 12.02
N ASN A 41 -6.63 4.61 11.33
CA ASN A 41 -6.25 3.35 11.97
C ASN A 41 -4.75 3.11 11.87
N THR A 42 -3.98 3.89 12.64
CA THR A 42 -2.51 3.88 12.62
C THR A 42 -1.90 2.51 12.94
N VAL A 43 -2.55 1.71 13.78
CA VAL A 43 -2.11 0.35 14.15
C VAL A 43 -2.29 -0.64 13.00
N LEU A 44 -3.42 -0.60 12.29
CA LEU A 44 -3.59 -1.46 11.11
C LEU A 44 -2.75 -0.97 9.93
N TYR A 45 -2.62 0.35 9.77
CA TYR A 45 -1.73 0.96 8.79
C TYR A 45 -0.29 0.50 8.98
N SER A 46 0.24 0.55 10.21
CA SER A 46 1.62 0.10 10.47
C SER A 46 1.85 -1.38 10.16
N LYS A 47 0.84 -2.24 10.33
CA LYS A 47 0.92 -3.68 9.98
C LYS A 47 1.02 -3.96 8.47
N LEU A 48 0.72 -2.98 7.63
CA LEU A 48 0.95 -3.08 6.18
C LEU A 48 2.43 -2.93 5.83
N TRP A 49 3.22 -2.32 6.71
CA TRP A 49 4.66 -2.13 6.51
C TRP A 49 5.47 -3.33 6.97
N VAL A 50 6.66 -3.48 6.39
CA VAL A 50 7.65 -4.48 6.81
C VAL A 50 7.92 -4.36 8.30
N ARG A 51 8.18 -5.50 8.97
CA ARG A 51 8.30 -5.55 10.43
C ARG A 51 9.26 -4.52 11.02
N SER A 52 10.37 -4.27 10.34
CA SER A 52 11.39 -3.29 10.78
C SER A 52 10.91 -1.84 10.78
N MET A 53 9.86 -1.50 10.02
CA MET A 53 9.33 -0.14 9.88
C MET A 53 8.10 0.14 10.74
N GLN A 54 7.43 -0.90 11.28
CA GLN A 54 6.14 -0.74 11.95
C GLN A 54 6.20 0.25 13.14
N ASN A 55 7.26 0.19 13.94
CA ASN A 55 7.44 1.10 15.07
C ASN A 55 7.70 2.55 14.62
N ALA A 56 8.46 2.74 13.54
CA ALA A 56 8.71 4.07 12.99
C ALA A 56 7.41 4.69 12.44
N VAL A 57 6.60 3.89 11.77
CA VAL A 57 5.28 4.30 11.27
C VAL A 57 4.35 4.69 12.43
N LEU A 58 4.29 3.88 13.48
CA LEU A 58 3.50 4.21 14.68
C LEU A 58 3.98 5.50 15.35
N PHE A 59 5.30 5.67 15.49
CA PHE A 59 5.89 6.87 16.08
C PHE A 59 5.54 8.13 15.29
N HIS A 60 5.62 8.06 13.95
CA HIS A 60 5.27 9.17 13.05
C HIS A 60 3.78 9.55 13.10
N HIS A 61 2.93 8.68 13.65
CA HIS A 61 1.50 8.95 13.81
C HIS A 61 1.06 8.95 15.28
N SER A 62 2.00 9.15 16.20
CA SER A 62 1.72 9.37 17.62
C SER A 62 1.19 10.78 17.88
N ASP A 63 0.58 10.98 19.05
CA ASP A 63 -0.03 12.28 19.44
C ASP A 63 1.01 13.40 19.65
N ASN A 64 2.30 13.07 19.71
CA ASN A 64 3.40 14.03 19.81
C ASN A 64 3.77 14.65 18.46
N VAL A 65 3.26 14.10 17.35
CA VAL A 65 3.43 14.65 16.01
C VAL A 65 2.23 15.55 15.70
N ARG A 66 2.47 16.70 15.08
CA ARG A 66 1.38 17.61 14.69
C ARG A 66 0.40 16.85 13.81
N ASN A 67 -0.89 16.87 14.16
CA ASN A 67 -1.93 16.14 13.43
C ASN A 67 -1.95 16.40 11.90
N GLN A 68 -1.57 17.61 11.48
CA GLN A 68 -1.46 17.97 10.06
C GLN A 68 -0.36 17.22 9.30
N ASP A 69 0.56 16.55 9.98
CA ASP A 69 1.66 15.77 9.41
C ASP A 69 1.41 14.24 9.55
N THR A 70 0.24 13.84 10.08
CA THR A 70 -0.11 12.43 10.33
C THR A 70 -1.28 11.97 9.44
N LEU A 71 -1.71 10.71 9.60
CA LEU A 71 -2.92 10.20 8.92
C LEU A 71 -4.17 11.01 9.29
N ARG A 72 -4.19 11.59 10.49
CA ARG A 72 -5.30 12.43 11.02
C ARG A 72 -5.57 13.68 10.18
N ASN A 73 -4.65 14.07 9.32
CA ASN A 73 -4.83 15.18 8.37
C ASN A 73 -5.76 14.79 7.20
N VAL A 74 -5.80 13.51 6.82
CA VAL A 74 -6.61 13.01 5.71
C VAL A 74 -8.02 12.74 6.21
N THR A 75 -9.02 13.35 5.58
CA THR A 75 -10.44 13.18 5.93
C THR A 75 -11.15 12.16 5.05
N SER A 76 -10.63 11.93 3.84
CA SER A 76 -11.05 10.85 2.96
C SER A 76 -9.92 10.47 2.01
N SER A 77 -9.87 9.20 1.63
CA SER A 77 -8.89 8.71 0.68
C SER A 77 -9.42 7.59 -0.19
N SER A 78 -9.10 7.63 -1.48
CA SER A 78 -9.49 6.57 -2.41
C SER A 78 -8.38 6.26 -3.42
N LEU A 79 -8.17 4.97 -3.66
CA LEU A 79 -7.27 4.50 -4.72
C LEU A 79 -7.93 4.77 -6.09
N VAL A 80 -7.29 5.59 -6.93
CA VAL A 80 -7.80 5.95 -8.26
C VAL A 80 -7.18 5.04 -9.32
N LYS A 81 -5.85 4.93 -9.35
CA LYS A 81 -5.11 4.05 -10.25
C LYS A 81 -3.89 3.49 -9.57
N ALA A 82 -3.51 2.29 -9.96
CA ALA A 82 -2.21 1.73 -9.65
C ALA A 82 -1.73 0.87 -10.82
N LYS A 83 -0.43 0.88 -11.08
CA LYS A 83 0.20 -0.04 -12.02
C LYS A 83 1.55 -0.48 -11.52
N GLN A 84 1.89 -1.72 -11.78
CA GLN A 84 3.24 -2.21 -11.53
C GLN A 84 4.19 -1.58 -12.55
N LEU A 85 5.31 -1.04 -12.06
CA LEU A 85 6.42 -0.64 -12.92
C LEU A 85 7.42 -1.78 -13.03
N PRO A 86 7.94 -2.07 -14.25
CA PRO A 86 9.07 -2.97 -14.41
C PRO A 86 10.25 -2.48 -13.57
N PHE A 87 10.95 -3.39 -12.90
CA PHE A 87 12.05 -3.06 -11.98
C PHE A 87 13.08 -2.12 -12.60
N LYS A 88 13.46 -2.33 -13.86
CA LYS A 88 14.42 -1.49 -14.60
C LYS A 88 13.95 -0.03 -14.75
N LYS A 89 12.65 0.19 -14.91
CA LYS A 89 12.06 1.53 -14.99
C LYS A 89 11.97 2.14 -13.59
N ALA A 90 11.47 1.37 -12.63
CA ALA A 90 11.36 1.80 -11.23
C ALA A 90 12.71 2.23 -10.62
N SER A 91 13.82 1.58 -10.97
CA SER A 91 15.16 1.93 -10.49
C SER A 91 15.66 3.30 -10.95
N MET A 92 15.05 3.89 -11.99
CA MET A 92 15.35 5.26 -12.42
C MET A 92 14.80 6.30 -11.44
N TYR A 93 13.70 5.97 -10.76
CA TYR A 93 12.98 6.88 -9.86
C TYR A 93 13.27 6.61 -8.37
N ILE A 94 13.69 5.37 -8.05
CA ILE A 94 14.04 4.96 -6.68
C ILE A 94 15.50 4.47 -6.67
N PRO A 95 16.49 5.37 -6.43
CA PRO A 95 17.90 5.01 -6.51
C PRO A 95 18.33 3.87 -5.58
N ARG A 96 17.64 3.69 -4.45
CA ARG A 96 17.95 2.66 -3.45
C ARG A 96 17.24 1.33 -3.69
N LEU A 97 16.50 1.17 -4.79
CA LEU A 97 15.69 -0.01 -5.05
C LEU A 97 16.49 -1.32 -5.04
N SER A 98 17.75 -1.29 -5.47
CA SER A 98 18.67 -2.44 -5.46
C SER A 98 18.93 -2.99 -4.05
N GLN A 99 18.83 -2.17 -3.00
CA GLN A 99 19.04 -2.58 -1.60
C GLN A 99 17.95 -3.52 -1.10
N TYR A 100 16.76 -3.50 -1.70
CA TYR A 100 15.69 -4.44 -1.37
C TYR A 100 15.95 -5.80 -2.03
N VAL A 101 16.51 -5.82 -3.25
CA VAL A 101 16.82 -7.05 -3.98
C VAL A 101 17.82 -7.92 -3.22
N SER A 102 18.88 -7.31 -2.67
CA SER A 102 19.89 -8.05 -1.91
C SER A 102 19.33 -8.69 -0.64
N LYS A 103 18.24 -8.15 -0.08
CA LYS A 103 17.61 -8.65 1.15
C LYS A 103 16.50 -9.67 0.91
N ALA A 104 15.69 -9.46 -0.13
CA ALA A 104 14.45 -10.21 -0.34
C ALA A 104 14.46 -11.14 -1.56
N GLY A 105 15.40 -10.98 -2.49
CA GLY A 105 15.32 -11.60 -3.82
C GLY A 105 14.39 -10.81 -4.75
N LYS A 106 14.72 -10.78 -6.05
CA LYS A 106 14.04 -9.91 -7.03
C LYS A 106 12.58 -10.31 -7.27
N GLU A 107 12.30 -11.60 -7.22
CA GLU A 107 10.99 -12.22 -7.37
C GLU A 107 10.02 -11.88 -6.23
N ASN A 108 10.55 -11.46 -5.08
CA ASN A 108 9.79 -11.06 -3.91
C ASN A 108 9.65 -9.54 -3.80
N ILE A 109 9.85 -8.82 -4.91
CA ILE A 109 9.78 -7.36 -4.96
C ILE A 109 8.85 -6.92 -6.08
N GLN A 110 7.96 -6.00 -5.78
CA GLN A 110 7.17 -5.29 -6.78
C GLN A 110 7.18 -3.80 -6.48
N VAL A 111 7.30 -2.98 -7.53
CA VAL A 111 7.17 -1.53 -7.39
C VAL A 111 5.92 -1.09 -8.10
N HIS A 112 5.08 -0.32 -7.43
CA HIS A 112 3.86 0.22 -8.01
C HIS A 112 3.93 1.74 -8.05
N TYR A 113 3.53 2.28 -9.19
CA TYR A 113 3.13 3.67 -9.30
C TYR A 113 1.64 3.78 -8.98
N ILE A 114 1.29 4.67 -8.09
CA ILE A 114 -0.03 4.74 -7.46
C ILE A 114 -0.53 6.18 -7.50
N ALA A 115 -1.80 6.35 -7.86
CA ALA A 115 -2.53 7.60 -7.81
C ALA A 115 -3.67 7.46 -6.80
N VAL A 116 -3.66 8.29 -5.77
CA VAL A 116 -4.64 8.32 -4.69
C VAL A 116 -5.29 9.69 -4.64
N HIS A 117 -6.61 9.74 -4.49
CA HIS A 117 -7.29 10.99 -4.23
C HIS A 117 -7.42 11.19 -2.72
N TYR A 118 -6.98 12.32 -2.20
CA TYR A 118 -7.14 12.71 -0.81
C TYR A 118 -8.04 13.94 -0.67
N ASN A 119 -8.84 13.96 0.40
CA ASN A 119 -9.31 15.19 1.01
C ASN A 119 -8.53 15.38 2.32
N VAL A 120 -8.02 16.58 2.57
CA VAL A 120 -7.17 16.88 3.73
C VAL A 120 -7.66 18.12 4.46
N LYS A 121 -7.42 18.18 5.78
CA LYS A 121 -7.75 19.35 6.61
C LYS A 121 -6.85 20.53 6.27
N LYS A 122 -5.57 20.26 6.02
CA LYS A 122 -4.57 21.26 5.63
C LYS A 122 -3.57 20.62 4.67
N GLU A 123 -3.37 21.24 3.51
CA GLU A 123 -2.37 20.74 2.56
C GLU A 123 -0.96 20.85 3.15
N ASN A 124 -0.10 19.90 2.80
CA ASN A 124 1.33 19.95 3.05
C ASN A 124 2.08 19.30 1.88
N ALA A 125 3.41 19.32 1.89
CA ALA A 125 4.25 18.78 0.80
C ALA A 125 4.11 17.26 0.56
N TYR A 126 3.33 16.53 1.35
CA TYR A 126 3.08 15.08 1.23
C TYR A 126 1.61 14.72 1.05
N GLN A 127 0.70 15.62 1.42
CA GLN A 127 -0.74 15.39 1.47
C GLN A 127 -1.45 16.62 0.90
N LEU A 128 -1.81 16.56 -0.38
CA LEU A 128 -2.57 17.60 -1.08
C LEU A 128 -4.05 17.24 -1.14
N ASN A 129 -4.94 18.23 -1.25
CA ASN A 129 -6.31 17.98 -1.67
C ASN A 129 -6.31 17.52 -3.14
N GLY A 130 -7.14 16.56 -3.51
CA GLY A 130 -7.17 15.99 -4.85
C GLY A 130 -6.12 14.89 -5.07
N MET A 131 -5.57 14.83 -6.28
CA MET A 131 -4.67 13.75 -6.71
C MET A 131 -3.29 13.84 -6.05
N ASN A 132 -2.85 12.71 -5.48
CA ASN A 132 -1.54 12.46 -4.90
C ASN A 132 -0.92 11.23 -5.55
N TYR A 133 0.41 11.23 -5.69
CA TYR A 133 1.11 10.22 -6.46
C TYR A 133 2.29 9.65 -5.69
N PHE A 134 2.35 8.32 -5.61
CA PHE A 134 3.36 7.60 -4.84
C PHE A 134 4.00 6.52 -5.68
N LEU A 135 5.30 6.32 -5.46
CA LEU A 135 5.97 5.09 -5.81
C LEU A 135 6.12 4.26 -4.53
N GLN A 136 5.60 3.04 -4.55
CA GLN A 136 5.67 2.14 -3.41
C GLN A 136 6.42 0.87 -3.76
N VAL A 137 7.39 0.52 -2.92
CA VAL A 137 8.13 -0.74 -2.99
C VAL A 137 7.46 -1.72 -2.04
N PHE A 138 7.03 -2.85 -2.59
CA PHE A 138 6.48 -3.98 -1.86
C PHE A 138 7.49 -5.10 -1.82
N VAL A 139 7.66 -5.70 -0.63
CA VAL A 139 8.46 -6.90 -0.44
C VAL A 139 7.61 -8.01 0.14
N LYS A 140 7.89 -9.26 -0.24
CA LYS A 140 7.25 -10.42 0.36
C LYS A 140 7.97 -10.80 1.65
N GLU A 141 7.34 -10.56 2.80
CA GLU A 141 7.84 -10.91 4.12
C GLU A 141 6.95 -12.02 4.72
N ARG A 142 7.54 -13.19 5.01
CA ARG A 142 6.81 -14.35 5.58
C ARG A 142 5.57 -14.78 4.78
N GLY A 143 5.65 -14.65 3.46
CA GLY A 143 4.56 -15.01 2.54
C GLY A 143 3.56 -13.89 2.27
N GLU A 144 3.58 -12.80 3.03
CA GLU A 144 2.69 -11.65 2.85
C GLU A 144 3.41 -10.49 2.15
N TRP A 145 2.69 -9.76 1.30
CA TRP A 145 3.21 -8.52 0.73
C TRP A 145 3.14 -7.38 1.76
N LYS A 146 4.24 -6.65 1.90
CA LYS A 146 4.40 -5.53 2.84
C LYS A 146 5.01 -4.32 2.15
N ILE A 147 4.62 -3.13 2.59
CA ILE A 147 5.22 -1.85 2.17
C ILE A 147 6.61 -1.77 2.80
N ALA A 148 7.63 -1.69 1.96
CA ALA A 148 9.02 -1.49 2.37
C ALA A 148 9.45 -0.02 2.26
N GLU A 149 8.86 0.70 1.31
CA GLU A 149 9.11 2.11 1.05
C GLU A 149 7.90 2.71 0.34
N SER A 150 7.57 3.96 0.69
CA SER A 150 6.58 4.78 0.01
C SER A 150 7.19 6.17 -0.15
N VAL A 151 7.35 6.62 -1.39
CA VAL A 151 7.91 7.94 -1.70
C VAL A 151 6.96 8.71 -2.60
N VAL A 152 6.96 10.02 -2.44
CA VAL A 152 6.27 10.92 -3.38
C VAL A 152 6.88 10.70 -4.77
N ALA A 153 6.02 10.47 -5.76
CA ALA A 153 6.47 10.17 -7.10
C ALA A 153 6.99 11.43 -7.82
N PRO A 154 8.15 11.36 -8.52
CA PRO A 154 8.62 12.44 -9.39
C PRO A 154 7.81 12.45 -10.70
N THR A 155 6.56 12.91 -10.61
CA THR A 155 5.56 12.83 -11.69
C THR A 155 6.02 13.40 -13.03
N GLU A 156 6.74 14.53 -13.04
CA GLU A 156 7.31 15.11 -14.25
C GLU A 156 8.23 14.14 -14.99
N GLN A 157 9.20 13.54 -14.29
CA GLN A 157 10.13 12.58 -14.89
C GLN A 157 9.40 11.31 -15.35
N ILE A 158 8.44 10.83 -14.56
CA ILE A 158 7.63 9.67 -14.90
C ILE A 158 6.83 9.92 -16.20
N VAL A 159 6.21 11.09 -16.34
CA VAL A 159 5.44 11.42 -17.54
C VAL A 159 6.36 11.64 -18.74
N GLN A 160 7.48 12.37 -18.58
CA GLN A 160 8.46 12.60 -19.65
C GLN A 160 9.02 11.29 -20.23
N ASN A 161 9.19 10.27 -19.39
CA ASN A 161 9.68 8.95 -19.79
C ASN A 161 8.58 8.02 -20.36
N GLY A 162 7.33 8.51 -20.47
CA GLY A 162 6.19 7.70 -20.95
C GLY A 162 5.71 6.65 -19.94
N ASP A 163 6.06 6.80 -18.66
CA ASP A 163 5.69 5.91 -17.57
C ASP A 163 4.49 6.39 -16.76
N GLY A 164 3.88 7.53 -17.13
CA GLY A 164 2.70 8.10 -16.47
C GLY A 164 1.38 7.34 -16.70
N PHE A 165 0.32 7.79 -16.05
CA PHE A 165 -1.05 7.33 -16.26
C PHE A 165 -1.77 8.07 -17.40
N GLY A 166 -1.20 9.17 -17.90
CA GLY A 166 -1.79 10.03 -18.92
C GLY A 166 -2.87 10.96 -18.35
N MET A 167 -2.78 11.30 -17.06
CA MET A 167 -3.72 12.19 -16.37
C MET A 167 -3.20 13.62 -16.35
N LYS A 168 -4.10 14.60 -16.51
CA LYS A 168 -3.71 16.03 -16.55
C LYS A 168 -3.10 16.47 -15.22
N GLU A 169 -3.59 15.90 -14.13
CA GLU A 169 -3.17 16.16 -12.76
C GLU A 169 -1.73 15.71 -12.48
N GLU A 170 -1.18 14.75 -13.25
CA GLU A 170 0.23 14.34 -13.12
C GLU A 170 1.18 15.48 -13.52
N MET A 171 0.82 16.26 -14.54
CA MET A 171 1.68 17.31 -15.12
C MET A 171 1.84 18.53 -14.21
N VAL A 172 0.92 18.72 -13.27
CA VAL A 172 0.91 19.88 -12.37
C VAL A 172 1.17 19.48 -10.91
N TYR A 173 1.38 18.20 -10.63
CA TYR A 173 1.51 17.71 -9.26
C TYR A 173 2.78 18.21 -8.57
N GLY A 174 3.91 18.26 -9.28
CA GLY A 174 5.17 18.81 -8.79
C GLY A 174 5.00 20.26 -8.32
N ASP A 175 4.55 21.12 -9.23
CA ASP A 175 4.26 22.54 -8.95
C ASP A 175 3.31 22.73 -7.77
N ARG A 176 2.21 21.97 -7.71
CA ARG A 176 1.24 22.06 -6.62
C ARG A 176 1.88 21.75 -5.26
N ARG A 177 2.78 20.77 -5.21
CA ARG A 177 3.48 20.36 -3.99
C ARG A 177 4.48 21.40 -3.51
N GLU A 178 5.21 22.02 -4.43
CA GLU A 178 6.23 23.04 -4.10
C GLU A 178 5.63 24.36 -3.61
N ASN A 179 4.38 24.65 -4.00
CA ASN A 179 3.69 25.90 -3.65
C ASN A 179 2.83 25.81 -2.38
N VAL A 180 2.85 24.69 -1.66
CA VAL A 180 2.13 24.56 -0.39
C VAL A 180 2.83 25.37 0.71
N LYS A 181 2.06 26.22 1.40
CA LYS A 181 2.53 27.10 2.49
C LYS A 181 2.39 26.47 3.86
#